data_AF-A0A317WSM7-F1
#
_entry.id   AF-A0A317WSM7-F1
#
_cell.length_a   1.000
_cell.length_b   1.000
_cell.length_c   1.000
_cell.angle_alpha   90.00
_cell.angle_beta   90.00
_cell.angle_gamma   90.00
#
_symmetry.space_group_name_H-M   'P 1'
#
loop_
_entity.id
_entity.type
_entity.pdbx_description
1 polymer ?
#
loop_
_entity_poly.entity_id
_entity_poly.type
_entity_poly.pdbx_seq_one_letter_code
_entity_poly.pdbx_strand_id
1 'polypeptide(L)'
;MSPQLHVTTHEICYQETAHLGITPVSHDRLRAFYRGALAKIQETHTRLPHAMEVVLRFEENSHNARDTIEFVIRNTERTTMQDQLSGFVHMVHGLCAHPNGRGRGVDIEVNFFL
;
A
#
# COMPACT_ATOMS: atom_id res chain seq x y z
N MET A 1 -13.35 12.99 -34.54
CA MET A 1 -13.93 12.14 -33.48
C MET A 1 -12.78 11.70 -32.60
N SER A 2 -12.57 12.38 -31.47
CA SER A 2 -11.53 12.00 -30.51
C SER A 2 -12.06 10.83 -29.68
N PRO A 3 -11.30 9.74 -29.49
CA PRO A 3 -11.73 8.66 -28.62
C PRO A 3 -11.75 9.22 -27.19
N GLN A 4 -12.93 9.22 -26.57
CA GLN A 4 -13.05 9.44 -25.14
C GLN A 4 -12.36 8.28 -24.44
N LEU A 5 -11.19 8.55 -23.85
CA LEU A 5 -10.59 7.68 -22.85
C LEU A 5 -11.63 7.51 -21.73
N HIS A 6 -12.22 6.32 -21.65
CA HIS A 6 -12.97 5.88 -20.49
C HIS A 6 -11.97 5.83 -19.33
N VAL A 7 -11.84 6.93 -18.61
CA VAL A 7 -11.26 6.92 -17.27
C VAL A 7 -12.31 6.20 -16.43
N THR A 8 -12.16 4.89 -16.30
CA THR A 8 -12.89 4.13 -15.29
C THR A 8 -12.38 4.66 -13.97
N THR A 9 -13.14 5.58 -13.36
CA THR A 9 -12.95 6.00 -11.98
C THR A 9 -13.15 4.75 -11.14
N HIS A 10 -12.07 4.01 -10.86
CA HIS A 10 -12.11 2.97 -9.85
C HIS A 10 -12.37 3.70 -8.54
N GLU A 11 -13.62 3.69 -8.08
CA GLU A 11 -13.96 4.25 -6.77
C GLU A 11 -13.12 3.51 -5.72
N ILE A 12 -12.37 4.28 -4.93
CA ILE A 12 -11.68 3.74 -3.76
C ILE A 12 -12.77 3.19 -2.85
N CYS A 13 -12.78 1.87 -2.69
CA CYS A 13 -13.82 1.20 -1.92
C CYS A 13 -13.49 1.18 -0.42
N TYR A 14 -12.19 1.19 -0.10
CA TYR A 14 -11.70 1.18 1.27
C TYR A 14 -10.30 1.82 1.33
N GLN A 15 -10.00 2.53 2.42
CA GLN A 15 -8.69 3.13 2.66
C GLN A 15 -8.19 2.74 4.04
N GLU A 16 -6.91 2.38 4.14
CA GLU A 16 -6.22 2.14 5.41
C GLU A 16 -4.97 3.00 5.51
N THR A 17 -4.73 3.60 6.68
CA THR A 17 -3.52 4.40 6.95
C THR A 17 -2.87 3.97 8.25
N ALA A 18 -1.54 4.12 8.34
CA ALA A 18 -0.82 3.93 9.59
C ALA A 18 0.52 4.67 9.60
N HIS A 19 0.96 5.05 10.80
CA HIS A 19 2.36 5.35 11.06
C HIS A 19 3.11 4.04 11.31
N LEU A 20 4.06 3.69 10.45
CA LEU A 20 4.82 2.45 10.55
C LEU A 20 6.09 2.57 11.41
N GLY A 21 6.43 3.79 11.84
CA GLY A 21 7.59 4.07 12.68
C GLY A 21 8.86 4.28 11.86
N ILE A 22 10.02 4.05 12.49
CA ILE A 22 11.33 4.24 11.87
C ILE A 22 11.67 3.05 10.97
N THR A 23 12.12 3.34 9.76
CA THR A 23 12.57 2.34 8.78
C THR A 23 13.92 1.69 9.14
N PRO A 24 14.16 0.44 8.72
CA PRO A 24 13.25 -0.42 7.97
C PRO A 24 12.12 -0.97 8.84
N VAL A 25 10.91 -1.03 8.29
CA VAL A 25 9.75 -1.58 8.99
C VAL A 25 9.83 -3.11 8.98
N SER A 26 9.66 -3.74 10.15
CA SER A 26 9.66 -5.20 10.27
C SER A 26 8.58 -5.87 9.42
N HIS A 27 8.86 -7.06 8.89
CA HIS A 27 7.86 -7.86 8.17
C HIS A 27 6.61 -8.13 9.01
N ASP A 28 6.74 -8.40 10.31
CA ASP A 28 5.59 -8.72 11.16
C ASP A 28 4.65 -7.52 11.34
N ARG A 29 5.19 -6.31 11.51
CA ARG A 29 4.39 -5.08 11.55
C ARG A 29 3.65 -4.83 10.23
N LEU A 30 4.34 -4.99 9.08
CA LEU A 30 3.72 -4.84 7.76
C LEU A 30 2.62 -5.88 7.53
N ARG A 31 2.88 -7.13 7.92
CA ARG A 31 1.95 -8.24 7.82
C ARG A 31 0.71 -7.99 8.68
N ALA A 32 0.90 -7.55 9.92
CA ALA A 32 -0.21 -7.25 10.84
C ALA A 32 -1.09 -6.12 10.30
N PHE A 33 -0.47 -5.03 9.82
CA PHE A 33 -1.16 -3.90 9.19
C PHE A 33 -2.02 -4.36 8.00
N TYR A 34 -1.40 -4.99 7.00
CA TYR A 34 -2.08 -5.33 5.76
C TYR A 34 -3.13 -6.43 5.94
N ARG A 35 -2.85 -7.43 6.79
CA ARG A 35 -3.85 -8.46 7.13
C ARG A 35 -5.07 -7.87 7.83
N GLY A 36 -4.87 -6.88 8.70
CA GLY A 36 -5.96 -6.16 9.35
C GLY A 36 -6.84 -5.42 8.33
N ALA A 37 -6.23 -4.75 7.35
CA ALA A 37 -6.96 -4.08 6.28
C ALA A 37 -7.77 -5.08 5.43
N LEU A 38 -7.15 -6.18 5.00
CA LEU A 38 -7.83 -7.21 4.21
C LEU A 38 -8.99 -7.87 4.95
N ALA A 39 -8.86 -8.12 6.25
CA ALA A 39 -9.93 -8.69 7.06
C ALA A 39 -11.18 -7.79 7.06
N LYS A 40 -11.01 -6.48 7.29
CA LYS A 40 -12.10 -5.49 7.27
C LYS A 40 -12.80 -5.42 5.89
N ILE A 41 -12.01 -5.49 4.81
CA ILE A 41 -12.55 -5.54 3.45
C ILE A 41 -13.38 -6.80 3.23
N GLN A 42 -12.88 -7.97 3.66
CA GLN A 42 -13.58 -9.25 3.50
C GLN A 42 -14.88 -9.30 4.31
N GLU A 43 -14.89 -8.72 5.52
CA GLU A 43 -16.09 -8.58 6.34
C GLU A 43 -17.17 -7.75 5.64
N THR A 44 -16.79 -6.74 4.86
CA THR A 44 -17.73 -5.79 4.24
C THR A 44 -18.16 -6.22 2.84
N HIS A 45 -17.26 -6.78 2.03
CA HIS A 45 -17.48 -6.97 0.59
C HIS A 45 -17.35 -8.42 0.11
N THR A 46 -16.97 -9.38 0.97
CA THR A 46 -16.81 -10.82 0.65
C THR A 46 -15.83 -11.16 -0.49
N ARG A 47 -15.09 -10.18 -1.01
CA ARG A 47 -14.10 -10.32 -2.09
C ARG A 47 -12.78 -9.65 -1.74
N LEU A 48 -11.70 -10.13 -2.36
CA LEU A 48 -10.39 -9.49 -2.27
C LEU A 48 -10.31 -8.31 -3.25
N PRO A 49 -9.49 -7.29 -2.93
CA PRO A 49 -9.23 -6.19 -3.85
C PRO A 49 -8.54 -6.67 -5.13
N HIS A 50 -9.01 -6.19 -6.29
CA HIS A 50 -8.35 -6.44 -7.58
C HIS A 50 -7.15 -5.51 -7.81
N ALA A 51 -7.08 -4.40 -7.10
CA ALA A 51 -5.89 -3.55 -7.06
C ALA A 51 -5.78 -2.81 -5.73
N MET A 52 -4.57 -2.36 -5.42
CA MET A 52 -4.30 -1.42 -4.34
C MET A 52 -3.29 -0.38 -4.80
N GLU A 53 -3.54 0.87 -4.45
CA GLU A 53 -2.57 1.95 -4.54
C GLU A 53 -1.92 2.12 -3.16
N VAL A 54 -0.60 2.19 -3.14
CA VAL A 54 0.19 2.35 -1.92
C VAL A 54 0.97 3.65 -2.03
N VAL A 55 0.81 4.49 -1.01
CA VAL A 55 1.54 5.75 -0.86
C VAL A 55 2.36 5.66 0.42
N LEU A 56 3.69 5.71 0.27
CA LEU A 56 4.65 5.78 1.37
C LEU A 56 5.16 7.20 1.47
N ARG A 57 5.06 7.80 2.66
CA ARG A 57 5.55 9.15 2.93
C ARG A 57 6.65 9.06 3.99
N PHE A 58 7.87 9.41 3.61
CA PHE A 58 9.03 9.36 4.51
C PHE A 58 9.26 10.75 5.12
N GLU A 59 9.25 10.81 6.45
CA GLU A 59 9.59 12.01 7.20
C GLU A 59 11.06 12.38 6.96
N GLU A 60 11.33 13.66 6.71
CA GLU A 60 12.70 14.18 6.70
C GLU A 60 13.14 14.64 8.09
N ASN A 61 14.46 14.58 8.31
CA ASN A 61 15.10 15.21 9.44
C ASN A 61 15.22 16.76 9.27
N SER A 62 14.92 17.30 8.08
CA SER A 62 14.93 18.73 7.77
C SER A 62 13.61 19.14 7.08
N HIS A 63 13.21 20.40 7.28
CA HIS A 63 11.82 20.81 7.20
C HIS A 63 11.15 20.82 5.81
N ASN A 64 11.79 20.44 4.69
CA ASN A 64 11.33 20.89 3.37
C ASN A 64 11.24 19.87 2.21
N ALA A 65 11.62 18.60 2.35
CA ALA A 65 11.25 17.59 1.36
C ALA A 65 10.51 16.41 2.02
N ARG A 66 9.41 15.99 1.39
CA ARG A 66 8.71 14.75 1.73
C ARG A 66 8.95 13.81 0.58
N ASP A 67 9.77 12.80 0.79
CA ASP A 67 9.92 11.76 -0.21
C ASP A 67 8.66 10.90 -0.17
N THR A 68 7.95 10.92 -1.30
CA THR A 68 6.74 10.13 -1.48
C THR A 68 7.01 9.08 -2.54
N ILE A 69 6.72 7.83 -2.22
CA ILE A 69 6.76 6.72 -3.17
C ILE A 69 5.34 6.23 -3.36
N GLU A 70 4.87 6.29 -4.60
CA GLU A 70 3.50 5.95 -5.00
C GLU A 70 3.56 4.82 -6.02
N PHE A 71 2.80 3.75 -5.78
CA PHE A 71 2.74 2.64 -6.72
C PHE A 71 1.43 1.87 -6.60
N VAL A 72 1.04 1.20 -7.69
CA VAL A 72 -0.16 0.37 -7.75
C VAL A 72 0.24 -1.09 -7.90
N ILE A 73 -0.34 -1.93 -7.05
CA ILE A 73 -0.25 -3.39 -7.17
C ILE A 73 -1.58 -3.87 -7.74
N ARG A 74 -1.52 -4.52 -8.91
CA ARG A 74 -2.68 -5.16 -9.53
C ARG A 74 -2.66 -6.65 -9.22
N ASN A 75 -3.80 -7.15 -8.78
CA ASN A 75 -4.04 -8.56 -8.53
C ASN A 75 -4.73 -9.17 -9.74
N THR A 76 -4.41 -10.43 -10.01
CA THR A 76 -5.07 -11.23 -11.05
C THR A 76 -6.10 -12.14 -10.40
N GLU A 77 -6.96 -12.77 -11.20
CA GLU A 77 -7.90 -13.81 -10.72
C GLU A 77 -7.18 -14.99 -10.04
N ARG A 78 -5.89 -15.18 -10.31
CA ARG A 78 -5.06 -16.24 -9.71
C ARG A 78 -4.39 -15.82 -8.40
N THR A 79 -4.41 -14.53 -8.05
CA THR A 79 -3.69 -13.99 -6.90
C THR A 79 -4.45 -14.34 -5.61
N THR A 80 -3.85 -15.18 -4.78
CA THR A 80 -4.45 -15.56 -3.48
C THR A 80 -4.23 -14.47 -2.44
N MET A 81 -4.98 -14.52 -1.33
CA MET A 81 -4.77 -13.63 -0.18
C MET A 81 -3.33 -13.69 0.35
N GLN A 82 -2.74 -14.90 0.38
CA GLN A 82 -1.38 -15.09 0.86
C GLN A 82 -0.35 -14.48 -0.11
N ASP A 83 -0.61 -14.50 -1.42
CA ASP A 83 0.23 -13.83 -2.41
C ASP A 83 0.16 -12.31 -2.26
N GLN A 84 -1.03 -11.74 -2.08
CA GLN A 84 -1.19 -10.30 -1.83
C GLN A 84 -0.42 -9.87 -0.58
N LEU A 85 -0.58 -10.63 0.52
CA LEU A 85 0.08 -10.37 1.78
C LEU A 85 1.60 -10.46 1.65
N SER A 86 2.10 -11.52 1.02
CA SER A 86 3.53 -11.73 0.81
C SER A 86 4.13 -10.65 -0.09
N GLY A 87 3.48 -10.35 -1.22
CA GLY A 87 3.93 -9.35 -2.18
C GLY A 87 3.99 -7.95 -1.57
N PHE A 88 2.91 -7.55 -0.88
CA PHE A 88 2.86 -6.27 -0.15
C PHE A 88 4.01 -6.14 0.85
N VAL A 89 4.18 -7.14 1.72
CA VAL A 89 5.20 -7.10 2.78
C VAL A 89 6.60 -6.98 2.18
N HIS A 90 6.94 -7.78 1.17
CA HIS A 90 8.26 -7.74 0.55
C HIS A 90 8.53 -6.41 -0.17
N MET A 91 7.55 -5.88 -0.92
CA MET A 91 7.71 -4.60 -1.63
C MET A 91 7.88 -3.44 -0.64
N VAL A 92 6.97 -3.30 0.33
CA VAL A 92 7.05 -2.19 1.29
C VAL A 92 8.30 -2.29 2.15
N HIS A 93 8.67 -3.50 2.59
CA HIS A 93 9.92 -3.71 3.31
C HIS A 93 11.14 -3.31 2.48
N GLY A 94 11.22 -3.75 1.22
CA GLY A 94 12.32 -3.42 0.31
C GLY A 94 12.45 -1.91 0.09
N LEU A 95 11.34 -1.20 -0.11
CA LEU A 95 11.32 0.26 -0.25
C LEU A 95 11.75 0.96 1.04
N CYS A 96 11.29 0.48 2.20
CA CYS A 96 11.72 1.02 3.51
C CYS A 96 13.20 0.75 3.81
N ALA A 97 13.75 -0.35 3.30
CA ALA A 97 15.16 -0.72 3.48
C ALA A 97 16.10 0.00 2.50
N HIS A 98 15.55 0.70 1.50
CA HIS A 98 16.35 1.46 0.54
C HIS A 98 17.18 2.55 1.24
N PRO A 99 18.44 2.83 0.82
CA PRO A 99 19.31 3.79 1.49
C PRO A 99 18.68 5.17 1.73
N ASN A 100 17.86 5.66 0.80
CA ASN A 100 17.21 6.97 0.91
C ASN A 100 16.06 7.00 1.93
N GLY A 101 15.51 5.82 2.28
CA GLY A 101 14.41 5.68 3.23
C GLY A 101 14.86 5.35 4.64
N ARG A 102 16.08 4.81 4.83
CA ARG A 102 16.55 4.23 6.10
C ARG A 102 16.67 5.25 7.24
N GLY A 103 16.22 4.87 8.44
CA GLY A 103 16.29 5.71 9.64
C GLY A 103 15.28 6.86 9.68
N ARG A 104 14.29 6.86 8.78
CA ARG A 104 13.25 7.89 8.68
C ARG A 104 11.93 7.36 9.22
N GLY A 105 11.11 8.24 9.78
CA GLY A 105 9.70 7.93 10.03
C GLY A 105 8.99 7.66 8.70
N VAL A 106 8.07 6.71 8.68
CA VAL A 106 7.28 6.42 7.48
C VAL A 106 5.80 6.26 7.82
N ASP A 107 4.98 7.03 7.11
CA ASP A 107 3.54 6.84 7.04
C ASP A 107 3.19 6.04 5.79
N ILE A 108 2.17 5.20 5.91
CA ILE A 108 1.60 4.45 4.81
C ILE A 108 0.12 4.78 4.65
N GLU A 109 -0.30 4.86 3.40
CA GLU A 109 -1.68 4.89 2.98
C GLU A 109 -1.88 3.82 1.91
N VAL A 110 -2.96 3.05 2.04
CA VAL A 110 -3.35 2.02 1.07
C VAL A 110 -4.80 2.24 0.66
N ASN A 111 -5.01 2.56 -0.62
CA ASN A 111 -6.32 2.68 -1.23
C ASN A 111 -6.66 1.38 -1.96
N PHE A 112 -7.78 0.76 -1.62
CA PHE A 112 -8.20 -0.54 -2.14
C PHE A 112 -9.33 -0.41 -3.16
N PHE A 113 -9.19 -1.13 -4.26
CA PHE A 113 -10.16 -1.19 -5.35
C PHE A 113 -10.72 -2.60 -5.46
N LEU A 114 -12.05 -2.73 -5.43
CA LEU A 114 -12.77 -4.02 -5.34
C LEU A 114 -13.39 -4.46 -6.65
#